data_AF-A0A7Y3U8B2-F1
#
_entry.id   AF-A0A7Y3U8B2-F1
#
_cell.length_a   1.000
_cell.length_b   1.000
_cell.length_c   1.000
_cell.angle_alpha   90.00
_cell.angle_beta   90.00
_cell.angle_gamma   90.00
#
_symmetry.space_group_name_H-M   'P 1'
#
loop_
_entity.id
_entity.type
_entity.pdbx_description
1 polymer ?
#
loop_
_entity_poly.entity_id
_entity_poly.type
_entity_poly.pdbx_seq_one_letter_code
_entity_poly.pdbx_strand_id
1 'polypeptide(L)'
;MTHNNDPDNPNHPIEPGDTDTDVTAVERLIERLIDPDDGCDTSDSWNKFRALASQDHGIWQQLAEAQQAHRAMCAQLQCALEPALSVSLPGSPDSSSLSEEVSDGHLGWMRRHAGWAAAIAVAVLWGGSSLIPSQPGLIGPTDSLATNTGSPDGSSSDAASAIAGRPVSTASGDLVGQTEPVLLDMRRRADGTMEVVYGHWVVERSQVDQFYNRQWDETGRPVDTPQPEAQAVPANFW
;
A
#
# COMPACT_ATOMS: atom_id res chain seq x y z
N MET A 1 -5.65 -28.88 46.26
CA MET A 1 -5.25 -29.89 45.26
C MET A 1 -4.49 -29.15 44.17
N THR A 2 -3.17 -29.16 44.26
CA THR A 2 -2.26 -28.51 43.30
C THR A 2 -1.88 -29.53 42.23
N HIS A 3 -2.24 -29.27 40.97
CA HIS A 3 -1.78 -30.08 39.84
C HIS A 3 -0.28 -29.82 39.62
N ASN A 4 0.54 -30.85 39.84
CA ASN A 4 1.93 -30.88 39.39
C ASN A 4 1.95 -30.94 37.86
N ASN A 5 2.35 -29.84 37.22
CA ASN A 5 2.89 -29.90 35.86
C ASN A 5 4.33 -30.36 35.98
N ASP A 6 4.55 -31.66 35.81
CA ASP A 6 5.87 -32.26 35.70
C ASP A 6 6.33 -32.16 34.23
N PRO A 7 7.29 -31.28 33.90
CA PRO A 7 7.73 -31.07 32.52
C PRO A 7 8.44 -32.28 31.92
N ASP A 8 8.80 -33.29 32.73
CA ASP A 8 9.53 -34.47 32.30
C ASP A 8 8.64 -35.71 32.07
N ASN A 9 7.30 -35.55 31.97
CA ASN A 9 6.42 -36.67 31.67
C ASN A 9 6.61 -37.16 30.22
N PRO A 10 7.19 -38.36 29.98
CA PRO A 10 7.44 -38.88 28.63
C PRO A 10 6.16 -39.28 27.87
N ASN A 11 5.00 -39.22 28.54
CA ASN A 11 3.69 -39.45 27.92
C ASN A 11 2.96 -38.15 27.57
N HIS A 12 3.65 -36.99 27.53
CA HIS A 12 3.04 -35.79 26.99
C HIS A 12 2.66 -36.06 25.53
N PRO A 13 1.37 -35.97 25.15
CA PRO A 13 0.98 -36.11 23.76
C PRO A 13 1.76 -35.07 22.97
N ILE A 14 2.49 -35.51 21.94
CA ILE A 14 3.08 -34.62 20.96
C ILE A 14 1.89 -33.91 20.32
N GLU A 15 1.63 -32.66 20.71
CA GLU A 15 0.58 -31.87 20.08
C GLU A 15 0.95 -31.71 18.61
N PRO A 16 0.11 -32.13 17.66
CA PRO A 16 0.38 -32.02 16.22
C PRO A 16 0.22 -30.57 15.72
N GLY A 17 0.76 -29.59 16.45
CA GLY A 17 0.42 -28.18 16.34
C GLY A 17 1.48 -27.24 15.77
N ASP A 18 2.69 -27.70 15.44
CA ASP A 18 3.82 -26.79 15.12
C ASP A 18 4.39 -26.95 13.71
N THR A 19 3.67 -27.59 12.78
CA THR A 19 4.10 -27.65 11.36
C THR A 19 3.68 -26.42 10.56
N ASP A 20 2.77 -25.59 11.10
CA ASP A 20 2.21 -24.43 10.37
C ASP A 20 3.16 -23.22 10.36
N THR A 21 4.01 -23.12 11.39
CA THR A 21 5.09 -22.13 11.51
C THR A 21 6.21 -22.36 10.49
N ASP A 22 6.52 -23.60 10.14
CA ASP A 22 7.54 -23.93 9.15
C ASP A 22 7.09 -23.65 7.71
N VAL A 23 5.82 -23.93 7.38
CA VAL A 23 5.29 -23.66 6.03
C VAL A 23 5.32 -22.16 5.73
N THR A 24 4.87 -21.34 6.68
CA THR A 24 4.86 -19.87 6.53
C THR A 24 6.27 -19.27 6.49
N ALA A 25 7.27 -19.92 7.10
CA ALA A 25 8.67 -19.48 7.05
C ALA A 25 9.31 -19.73 5.68
N VAL A 26 9.04 -20.89 5.07
CA VAL A 26 9.53 -21.23 3.73
C VAL A 26 8.89 -20.32 2.67
N GLU A 27 7.57 -20.11 2.75
CA GLU A 27 6.84 -19.26 1.82
C GLU A 27 7.36 -17.81 1.84
N ARG A 28 7.54 -17.24 3.03
CA ARG A 28 8.12 -15.89 3.19
C ARG A 28 9.55 -15.79 2.67
N LEU A 29 10.36 -16.86 2.79
CA LEU A 29 11.70 -16.89 2.21
C LEU A 29 11.65 -16.91 0.67
N ILE A 30 10.74 -17.70 0.09
CA ILE A 30 10.54 -17.77 -1.36
C ILE A 30 10.07 -16.41 -1.90
N GLU A 31 9.12 -15.74 -1.24
CA GLU A 31 8.68 -14.40 -1.62
C GLU A 31 9.84 -13.41 -1.66
N ARG A 32 10.66 -13.38 -0.59
CA ARG A 32 11.83 -12.49 -0.49
C ARG A 32 12.93 -12.79 -1.52
N LEU A 33 12.98 -14.02 -2.01
CA LEU A 33 13.90 -14.47 -3.05
C LEU A 33 13.45 -14.06 -4.45
N ILE A 34 12.14 -14.01 -4.68
CA ILE A 34 11.55 -13.61 -5.97
C ILE A 34 11.49 -12.09 -6.09
N ASP A 35 11.13 -11.40 -5.01
CA ASP A 35 11.07 -9.95 -4.93
C ASP A 35 12.07 -9.43 -3.90
N PRO A 36 13.36 -9.27 -4.29
CA PRO A 36 14.35 -8.71 -3.40
C PRO A 36 14.09 -7.21 -3.25
N ASP A 37 13.45 -6.82 -2.15
CA ASP A 37 13.42 -5.41 -1.72
C ASP A 37 14.84 -4.83 -1.77
N ASP A 38 14.98 -3.64 -2.37
CA ASP A 38 16.22 -2.95 -2.83
C ASP A 38 17.33 -2.72 -1.78
N GLY A 39 17.24 -3.31 -0.59
CA GLY A 39 18.27 -3.25 0.46
C GLY A 39 18.41 -4.51 1.30
N CYS A 40 17.69 -5.60 1.02
CA CYS A 40 17.88 -6.85 1.76
C CYS A 40 19.11 -7.59 1.22
N ASP A 41 20.01 -8.03 2.12
CA ASP A 41 21.14 -8.88 1.76
C ASP A 41 20.63 -10.23 1.23
N THR A 42 20.57 -10.32 -0.10
CA THR A 42 20.07 -11.48 -0.84
C THR A 42 20.88 -12.74 -0.51
N SER A 43 22.14 -12.58 -0.08
CA SER A 43 23.04 -13.72 0.17
C SER A 43 22.63 -14.53 1.42
N ASP A 44 22.20 -13.87 2.49
CA ASP A 44 21.75 -14.52 3.73
C ASP A 44 20.45 -15.32 3.49
N SER A 45 19.51 -14.74 2.74
CA SER A 45 18.25 -15.40 2.38
C SER A 45 18.49 -16.67 1.55
N TRP A 46 19.41 -16.63 0.58
CA TRP A 46 19.81 -17.81 -0.19
C TRP A 46 20.49 -18.89 0.65
N ASN A 47 21.26 -18.51 1.67
CA ASN A 47 21.92 -19.48 2.55
C ASN A 47 20.90 -20.19 3.44
N LYS A 48 19.95 -19.44 4.01
CA LYS A 48 18.83 -19.99 4.79
C LYS A 48 17.95 -20.91 3.95
N PHE A 49 17.60 -20.49 2.74
CA PHE A 49 16.85 -21.31 1.81
C PHE A 49 17.57 -22.61 1.46
N ARG A 50 18.87 -22.56 1.13
CA ARG A 50 19.65 -23.77 0.83
C ARG A 50 19.76 -24.73 2.01
N ALA A 51 19.86 -24.21 3.23
CA ALA A 51 19.87 -25.04 4.43
C ALA A 51 18.55 -25.81 4.60
N LEU A 52 17.41 -25.15 4.39
CA LEU A 52 16.08 -25.78 4.43
C LEU A 52 15.89 -26.78 3.27
N ALA A 53 16.23 -26.37 2.05
CA ALA A 53 16.07 -27.18 0.86
C ALA A 53 17.04 -28.39 0.79
N SER A 54 18.08 -28.41 1.64
CA SER A 54 18.93 -29.59 1.82
C SER A 54 18.27 -30.68 2.67
N GLN A 55 17.28 -30.31 3.48
CA GLN A 55 16.50 -31.23 4.31
C GLN A 55 15.25 -31.71 3.57
N ASP A 56 14.64 -30.83 2.77
CA ASP A 56 13.48 -31.14 1.94
C ASP A 56 13.67 -30.69 0.48
N HIS A 57 13.77 -31.67 -0.43
CA HIS A 57 13.88 -31.43 -1.87
C HIS A 57 12.61 -30.81 -2.48
N GLY A 58 11.44 -30.97 -1.87
CA GLY A 58 10.18 -30.38 -2.33
C GLY A 58 10.20 -28.85 -2.36
N ILE A 59 11.02 -28.22 -1.51
CA ILE A 59 11.18 -26.77 -1.44
C ILE A 59 11.75 -26.20 -2.76
N TRP A 60 12.62 -26.96 -3.47
CA TRP A 60 13.10 -26.56 -4.79
C TRP A 60 11.99 -26.53 -5.85
N GLN A 61 11.06 -27.48 -5.76
CA GLN A 61 9.91 -27.51 -6.66
C GLN A 61 8.99 -26.31 -6.39
N GLN A 62 8.73 -25.99 -5.12
CA GLN A 62 7.92 -24.81 -4.74
C GLN A 62 8.54 -23.50 -5.25
N LEU A 63 9.87 -23.33 -5.13
CA LEU A 63 10.55 -22.17 -5.70
C LEU A 63 10.41 -22.10 -7.23
N ALA A 64 10.53 -23.24 -7.93
CA ALA A 64 10.38 -23.28 -9.38
C ALA A 64 8.94 -22.93 -9.82
N GLU A 65 7.93 -23.45 -9.11
CA GLU A 65 6.51 -23.14 -9.34
C GLU A 65 6.23 -21.65 -9.09
N ALA A 66 6.73 -21.08 -8.00
CA ALA A 66 6.58 -19.68 -7.67
C ALA A 66 7.27 -18.77 -8.72
N GLN A 67 8.48 -19.11 -9.17
CA GLN A 67 9.15 -18.38 -10.26
C GLN A 67 8.39 -18.47 -11.59
N GLN A 68 7.79 -19.62 -11.90
CA GLN A 68 6.98 -19.79 -13.10
C GLN A 68 5.70 -18.94 -13.01
N ALA A 69 5.01 -18.95 -11.86
CA ALA A 69 3.84 -18.12 -11.61
C ALA A 69 4.16 -16.62 -11.71
N HIS A 70 5.29 -16.18 -11.12
CA HIS A 70 5.74 -14.79 -11.20
C HIS A 70 6.01 -14.36 -12.65
N ARG A 71 6.71 -15.18 -13.45
CA ARG A 71 6.95 -14.88 -14.88
C ARG A 71 5.64 -14.80 -15.68
N ALA A 72 4.68 -15.69 -15.41
CA ALA A 72 3.37 -15.66 -16.06
C ALA A 72 2.60 -14.38 -15.71
N MET A 73 2.63 -13.96 -14.44
CA MET A 73 2.03 -12.71 -13.98
C MET A 73 2.68 -11.49 -14.64
N CYS A 74 4.02 -11.41 -14.67
CA CYS A 74 4.74 -10.32 -15.34
C CYS A 74 4.41 -10.23 -16.84
N ALA A 75 4.31 -11.38 -17.52
CA ALA A 75 3.93 -11.42 -18.93
C ALA A 75 2.50 -10.88 -19.15
N GLN A 76 1.55 -11.27 -18.31
CA GLN A 76 0.17 -10.76 -18.38
C GLN A 76 0.10 -9.26 -18.07
N LEU A 77 0.84 -8.79 -17.07
CA LEU A 77 0.93 -7.38 -16.73
C LEU A 77 1.51 -6.56 -17.89
N GLN A 78 2.52 -7.08 -18.57
CA GLN A 78 3.10 -6.43 -19.75
C GLN A 78 2.09 -6.34 -20.90
N CYS A 79 1.35 -7.41 -21.17
CA CYS A 79 0.27 -7.39 -22.17
C CYS A 79 -0.85 -6.40 -21.80
N ALA A 80 -1.17 -6.27 -20.51
CA ALA A 80 -2.19 -5.33 -20.03
C ALA A 80 -1.71 -3.87 -20.04
N LEU A 81 -0.40 -3.62 -19.90
CA LEU A 81 0.19 -2.30 -19.94
C LEU A 81 0.40 -1.78 -21.37
N GLU A 82 0.54 -2.65 -22.37
CA GLU A 82 0.78 -2.23 -23.77
C GLU A 82 -0.27 -1.21 -24.27
N PRO A 83 -1.60 -1.42 -24.08
CA PRO A 83 -2.59 -0.43 -24.49
C PRO A 83 -2.47 0.88 -23.72
N ALA A 84 -2.21 0.82 -22.41
CA ALA A 84 -2.06 2.01 -21.56
C ALA A 84 -0.86 2.87 -21.99
N LEU A 85 0.23 2.24 -22.45
CA LEU A 85 1.41 2.92 -22.97
C LEU A 85 1.17 3.54 -24.36
N SER A 86 0.18 3.06 -25.11
CA SER A 86 -0.15 3.59 -26.44
C SER A 86 -1.11 4.78 -26.44
N VAL A 87 -1.74 5.09 -25.29
CA VAL A 87 -2.66 6.22 -25.18
C VAL A 87 -1.85 7.52 -25.15
N SER A 88 -1.79 8.18 -26.32
CA SER A 88 -1.24 9.54 -26.42
C SER A 88 -2.19 10.53 -25.76
N LEU A 89 -1.70 11.29 -24.78
CA LEU A 89 -2.49 12.30 -24.10
C LEU A 89 -2.64 13.53 -25.00
N PRO A 90 -3.86 13.97 -25.33
CA PRO A 90 -4.07 15.17 -26.12
C PRO A 90 -3.57 16.40 -25.35
N GLY A 91 -2.54 17.07 -25.89
CA GLY A 91 -1.94 18.26 -25.28
C GLY A 91 -0.49 18.08 -24.84
N SER A 92 0.11 16.88 -24.95
CA SER A 92 1.57 16.80 -24.95
C SER A 92 2.06 17.46 -26.24
N PRO A 93 2.87 18.53 -26.19
CA PRO A 93 3.45 19.12 -27.38
C PRO A 93 4.20 18.02 -28.13
N ASP A 94 3.88 17.84 -29.41
CA ASP A 94 4.48 16.86 -30.30
C ASP A 94 6.01 16.93 -30.20
N SER A 95 6.61 15.98 -29.47
CA SER A 95 8.06 15.84 -29.33
C SER A 95 8.72 15.26 -30.60
N SER A 96 7.98 15.23 -31.71
CA SER A 96 8.39 14.68 -33.01
C SER A 96 9.45 15.52 -33.74
N SER A 97 9.96 16.61 -33.14
CA SER A 97 11.01 17.46 -33.72
C SER A 97 12.34 17.46 -32.96
N LEU A 98 12.51 16.64 -31.92
CA LEU A 98 13.77 16.54 -31.16
C LEU A 98 14.35 15.11 -31.12
N SER A 99 13.94 14.24 -32.04
CA SER A 99 14.57 12.93 -32.26
C SER A 99 15.73 13.07 -33.23
N GLU A 100 16.93 13.36 -32.71
CA GLU A 100 18.15 12.75 -33.25
C GLU A 100 19.37 12.80 -32.31
N GLU A 101 19.36 13.55 -31.20
CA GLU A 101 20.61 13.78 -30.46
C GLU A 101 20.53 13.87 -28.92
N VAL A 102 19.64 13.14 -28.24
CA VAL A 102 19.67 13.10 -26.75
C VAL A 102 19.51 11.70 -26.17
N SER A 103 20.67 11.06 -26.00
CA SER A 103 21.14 10.31 -24.82
C SER A 103 20.19 9.31 -24.13
N ASP A 104 20.51 8.03 -24.32
CA ASP A 104 19.95 6.80 -23.71
C ASP A 104 19.99 6.72 -22.16
N GLY A 105 20.46 7.74 -21.44
CA GLY A 105 20.75 7.63 -20.01
C GLY A 105 19.56 7.77 -19.07
N HIS A 106 18.47 8.40 -19.52
CA HIS A 106 17.60 9.10 -18.58
C HIS A 106 16.11 8.72 -18.62
N LEU A 107 15.72 7.96 -19.64
CA LEU A 107 14.39 7.32 -19.71
C LEU A 107 14.25 6.11 -18.76
N GLY A 108 15.36 5.60 -18.23
CA GLY A 108 15.37 4.44 -17.32
C GLY A 108 14.79 4.74 -15.93
N TRP A 109 14.95 5.98 -15.44
CA TRP A 109 14.53 6.35 -14.08
C TRP A 109 13.02 6.66 -13.99
N MET A 110 12.46 7.34 -14.99
CA MET A 110 11.00 7.59 -15.05
C MET A 110 10.19 6.30 -15.23
N ARG A 111 10.75 5.29 -15.91
CA ARG A 111 10.11 3.97 -16.02
C ARG A 111 9.97 3.24 -14.67
N ARG A 112 10.86 3.49 -13.69
CA ARG A 112 10.75 2.88 -12.35
C ARG A 112 9.66 3.51 -11.49
N HIS A 113 9.37 4.80 -11.67
CA HIS A 113 8.37 5.51 -10.86
C HIS A 113 6.97 5.53 -11.48
N ALA A 114 6.85 5.41 -12.81
CA ALA A 114 5.55 5.30 -13.47
C ALA A 114 4.76 4.03 -13.10
N GLY A 115 5.44 2.98 -12.64
CA GLY A 115 4.81 1.71 -12.24
C GLY A 115 3.91 1.82 -11.00
N TRP A 116 4.21 2.73 -10.07
CA TRP A 116 3.46 2.85 -8.81
C TRP A 116 2.06 3.45 -9.02
N ALA A 117 1.91 4.42 -9.92
CA ALA A 117 0.61 5.02 -10.21
C ALA A 117 -0.35 4.03 -10.90
N ALA A 118 0.17 3.19 -11.80
CA ALA A 118 -0.61 2.12 -12.42
C ALA A 118 -1.01 1.02 -11.42
N ALA A 119 -0.12 0.65 -10.49
CA ALA A 119 -0.42 -0.32 -9.44
C ALA A 119 -1.53 0.17 -8.48
N ILE A 120 -1.54 1.45 -8.10
CA ILE A 120 -2.62 2.03 -7.28
C ILE A 120 -3.95 1.99 -8.03
N ALA A 121 -3.96 2.32 -9.32
CA ALA A 121 -5.18 2.27 -10.13
C ALA A 121 -5.76 0.85 -10.23
N VAL A 122 -4.91 -0.17 -10.42
CA VAL A 122 -5.35 -1.57 -10.47
C VAL A 122 -5.78 -2.08 -9.08
N ALA A 123 -5.06 -1.72 -8.02
CA ALA A 123 -5.41 -2.08 -6.65
C ALA A 123 -6.75 -1.47 -6.21
N VAL A 124 -7.06 -0.24 -6.62
CA VAL A 124 -8.36 0.38 -6.38
C VAL A 124 -9.46 -0.30 -7.20
N LEU A 125 -9.18 -0.65 -8.46
CA LEU A 125 -10.14 -1.31 -9.33
C LEU A 125 -10.50 -2.73 -8.87
N TRP A 126 -9.54 -3.47 -8.28
CA TRP A 126 -9.77 -4.83 -7.78
C TRP A 126 -10.17 -4.88 -6.30
N GLY A 127 -9.62 -4.00 -5.46
CA GLY A 127 -9.91 -3.94 -4.03
C GLY A 127 -11.30 -3.36 -3.69
N GLY A 128 -11.89 -2.57 -4.60
CA GLY A 128 -13.21 -1.96 -4.39
C GLY A 128 -14.38 -2.95 -4.33
N SER A 129 -14.19 -4.21 -4.74
CA SER A 129 -15.31 -5.17 -4.90
C SER A 129 -15.45 -6.22 -3.78
N SER A 130 -14.56 -6.30 -2.78
CA SER A 130 -14.61 -7.44 -1.83
C SER A 130 -14.33 -7.15 -0.35
N LEU A 131 -14.14 -5.89 0.07
CA LEU A 131 -13.88 -5.55 1.47
C LEU A 131 -14.95 -4.63 2.09
N ILE A 132 -16.23 -4.97 1.91
CA ILE A 132 -17.26 -4.53 2.86
C ILE A 132 -17.29 -5.60 3.96
N PRO A 133 -16.65 -5.40 5.13
CA PRO A 133 -16.84 -6.30 6.25
C PRO A 133 -18.32 -6.25 6.65
N SER A 134 -19.04 -7.34 6.41
CA SER A 134 -20.35 -7.59 6.98
C SER A 134 -20.20 -7.52 8.50
N GLN A 135 -20.59 -6.39 9.11
CA GLN A 135 -20.67 -6.29 10.57
C GLN A 135 -21.57 -7.42 11.08
N PRO A 136 -21.07 -8.35 11.92
CA PRO A 136 -21.93 -9.34 12.54
C PRO A 136 -22.86 -8.61 13.51
N GLY A 137 -24.16 -8.74 13.27
CA GLY A 137 -25.21 -8.14 14.08
C GLY A 137 -25.11 -8.58 15.53
N LEU A 138 -24.75 -7.65 16.41
CA LEU A 138 -24.76 -7.81 17.85
C LEU A 138 -26.20 -7.68 18.35
N ILE A 139 -26.91 -8.81 18.44
CA ILE A 139 -28.19 -8.90 19.15
C ILE A 139 -27.86 -9.15 20.63
N GLY A 140 -27.94 -8.10 21.45
CA GLY A 140 -27.82 -8.16 22.91
C GLY A 140 -28.84 -7.24 23.57
N PRO A 141 -29.47 -7.66 24.69
CA PRO A 141 -30.66 -7.03 25.22
C PRO A 141 -30.33 -5.68 25.90
N THR A 142 -31.22 -4.74 25.65
CA THR A 142 -31.35 -3.43 26.27
C THR A 142 -31.29 -3.51 27.80
N ASP A 143 -30.29 -2.86 28.40
CA ASP A 143 -30.47 -2.29 29.73
C ASP A 143 -29.92 -0.87 29.79
N SER A 144 -30.81 -0.01 30.28
CA SER A 144 -30.84 1.44 30.19
C SER A 144 -29.80 2.12 31.07
N LEU A 145 -28.91 2.92 30.47
CA LEU A 145 -28.30 4.06 31.14
C LEU A 145 -28.30 5.27 30.20
N ALA A 146 -29.17 6.22 30.52
CA ALA A 146 -29.38 7.45 29.79
C ALA A 146 -28.10 8.28 29.72
N THR A 147 -27.44 8.27 28.56
CA THR A 147 -26.49 9.31 28.17
C THR A 147 -27.07 10.00 26.96
N ASN A 148 -27.38 11.27 27.14
CA ASN A 148 -28.01 12.14 26.16
C ASN A 148 -27.00 12.50 25.05
N THR A 149 -26.67 11.55 24.18
CA THR A 149 -26.01 11.81 22.89
C THR A 149 -27.11 11.97 21.86
N GLY A 150 -27.41 13.22 21.50
CA GLY A 150 -28.27 13.51 20.37
C GLY A 150 -27.69 12.87 19.12
N SER A 151 -28.42 11.90 18.56
CA SER A 151 -28.18 11.42 17.21
C SER A 151 -28.30 12.61 16.25
N PRO A 152 -27.26 12.98 15.51
CA PRO A 152 -27.47 13.83 14.37
C PRO A 152 -28.13 12.95 13.31
N ASP A 153 -29.41 13.18 13.03
CA ASP A 153 -30.05 12.82 11.77
C ASP A 153 -29.45 13.68 10.63
N GLY A 154 -28.12 13.71 10.55
CA GLY A 154 -27.36 14.39 9.53
C GLY A 154 -27.45 13.56 8.26
N SER A 155 -28.30 14.01 7.34
CA SER A 155 -28.25 13.60 5.94
C SER A 155 -26.79 13.56 5.49
N SER A 156 -26.37 12.54 4.75
CA SER A 156 -25.00 12.44 4.21
C SER A 156 -24.60 13.66 3.36
N SER A 157 -25.56 14.43 2.85
CA SER A 157 -25.33 15.75 2.23
C SER A 157 -24.73 16.79 3.18
N ASP A 158 -25.00 16.69 4.48
CA ASP A 158 -24.53 17.61 5.51
C ASP A 158 -23.11 17.28 5.99
N ALA A 159 -22.64 16.05 5.79
CA ALA A 159 -21.25 15.68 6.08
C ALA A 159 -20.27 16.29 5.06
N ALA A 160 -20.67 16.35 3.78
CA ALA A 160 -19.88 17.00 2.73
C ALA A 160 -19.83 18.53 2.93
N SER A 161 -20.94 19.15 3.33
CA SER A 161 -20.97 20.58 3.64
C SER A 161 -20.29 20.92 4.98
N ALA A 162 -20.22 19.99 5.94
CA ALA A 162 -19.42 20.16 7.16
C ALA A 162 -17.91 20.15 6.89
N ILE A 163 -17.44 19.44 5.85
CA ILE A 163 -16.06 19.51 5.38
C ILE A 163 -15.83 20.79 4.57
N ALA A 164 -16.79 21.19 3.72
CA ALA A 164 -16.71 22.42 2.93
C ALA A 164 -16.90 23.71 3.76
N GLY A 165 -17.54 23.63 4.93
CA GLY A 165 -17.87 24.74 5.81
C GLY A 165 -16.98 24.86 7.04
N ARG A 166 -16.09 23.90 7.30
CA ARG A 166 -14.97 24.15 8.22
C ARG A 166 -14.10 25.21 7.56
N PRO A 167 -13.87 26.38 8.18
CA PRO A 167 -12.85 27.29 7.70
C PRO A 167 -11.56 26.48 7.68
N VAL A 168 -11.05 26.20 6.47
CA VAL A 168 -9.72 25.62 6.26
C VAL A 168 -8.81 26.39 7.21
N SER A 169 -8.32 25.71 8.24
CA SER A 169 -7.58 26.37 9.30
C SER A 169 -6.43 27.08 8.63
N THR A 170 -6.35 28.39 8.83
CA THR A 170 -5.45 29.33 8.14
C THR A 170 -3.97 29.11 8.51
N ALA A 171 -3.62 27.94 9.03
CA ALA A 171 -2.27 27.49 9.27
C ALA A 171 -1.65 26.99 7.95
N SER A 172 -1.35 27.94 7.06
CA SER A 172 -0.38 27.87 5.95
C SER A 172 -0.35 26.59 5.10
N GLY A 173 -1.50 26.19 4.56
CA GLY A 173 -1.57 25.33 3.39
C GLY A 173 -2.33 26.07 2.29
N ASP A 174 -1.71 26.29 1.15
CA ASP A 174 -2.38 26.88 -0.01
C ASP A 174 -3.07 25.73 -0.75
N LEU A 175 -4.39 25.78 -0.88
CA LEU A 175 -5.15 24.78 -1.61
C LEU A 175 -4.84 24.96 -3.11
N VAL A 176 -3.98 24.11 -3.66
CA VAL A 176 -3.47 24.25 -5.05
C VAL A 176 -4.50 23.87 -6.09
N GLY A 177 -5.47 23.04 -5.72
CA GLY A 177 -6.58 22.72 -6.58
C GLY A 177 -7.48 21.64 -5.99
N GLN A 178 -8.73 21.66 -6.42
CA GLN A 178 -9.67 20.57 -6.25
C GLN A 178 -9.80 19.87 -7.60
N THR A 179 -9.55 18.56 -7.65
CA THR A 179 -9.76 17.80 -8.89
C THR A 179 -11.26 17.58 -9.12
N GLU A 180 -11.63 17.33 -10.37
CA GLU A 180 -13.00 16.89 -10.67
C GLU A 180 -13.35 15.61 -9.89
N PRO A 181 -14.60 15.48 -9.40
CA PRO A 181 -15.03 14.28 -8.68
C PRO A 181 -14.91 13.05 -9.58
N VAL A 182 -14.34 11.98 -9.05
CA VAL A 182 -14.28 10.68 -9.71
C VAL A 182 -15.43 9.83 -9.19
N LEU A 183 -16.24 9.27 -10.09
CA LEU A 183 -17.29 8.31 -9.73
C LEU A 183 -16.62 7.03 -9.19
N LEU A 184 -16.87 6.70 -7.92
CA LEU A 184 -16.31 5.52 -7.27
C LEU A 184 -17.26 4.32 -7.34
N ASP A 185 -18.54 4.55 -7.10
CA ASP A 185 -19.55 3.48 -7.06
C ASP A 185 -20.93 3.99 -7.48
N MET A 186 -21.73 3.09 -8.04
CA MET A 186 -23.12 3.33 -8.40
C MET A 186 -23.94 2.07 -8.15
N ARG A 187 -24.85 2.12 -7.18
CA ARG A 187 -25.71 0.99 -6.83
C ARG A 187 -27.19 1.39 -6.87
N ARG A 188 -28.02 0.49 -7.39
CA ARG A 188 -29.47 0.63 -7.35
C ARG A 188 -30.00 0.02 -6.05
N ARG A 189 -30.83 0.76 -5.33
CA ARG A 189 -31.48 0.29 -4.09
C ARG A 189 -32.78 -0.47 -4.40
N ALA A 190 -33.29 -1.17 -3.40
CA ALA A 190 -34.54 -1.95 -3.48
C ALA A 190 -35.78 -1.09 -3.81
N ASP A 191 -35.73 0.22 -3.52
CA ASP A 191 -36.77 1.20 -3.87
C ASP A 191 -36.67 1.72 -5.32
N GLY A 192 -35.68 1.24 -6.09
CA GLY A 192 -35.43 1.67 -7.46
C GLY A 192 -34.62 2.96 -7.59
N THR A 193 -34.24 3.60 -6.48
CA THR A 193 -33.38 4.79 -6.49
C THR A 193 -31.91 4.41 -6.74
N MET A 194 -31.13 5.37 -7.23
CA MET A 194 -29.70 5.21 -7.48
C MET A 194 -28.91 5.90 -6.38
N GLU A 195 -27.98 5.18 -5.78
CA GLU A 195 -26.96 5.74 -4.89
C GLU A 195 -25.65 5.82 -5.65
N VAL A 196 -25.05 7.01 -5.64
CA VAL A 196 -23.84 7.33 -6.39
C VAL A 196 -22.81 7.87 -5.42
N VAL A 197 -21.63 7.25 -5.39
CA VAL A 197 -20.52 7.63 -4.53
C VAL A 197 -19.45 8.32 -5.38
N TYR A 198 -19.11 9.55 -5.04
CA TYR A 198 -18.04 10.30 -5.67
C TYR A 198 -16.87 10.46 -4.70
N GLY A 199 -15.65 10.36 -5.23
CA GLY A 199 -14.42 10.68 -4.52
C GLY A 199 -13.87 12.03 -4.99
N HIS A 200 -13.45 12.85 -4.05
CA HIS A 200 -12.70 14.08 -4.35
C HIS A 200 -11.26 13.91 -3.88
N TRP A 201 -10.31 14.16 -4.77
CA TRP A 201 -8.91 14.28 -4.38
C TRP A 201 -8.64 15.75 -4.04
N VAL A 202 -8.13 15.98 -2.84
CA VAL A 202 -7.70 17.30 -2.39
C VAL A 202 -6.18 17.29 -2.36
N VAL A 203 -5.57 18.14 -3.17
CA VAL A 203 -4.12 18.33 -3.16
C VAL A 203 -3.81 19.60 -2.37
N GLU A 204 -3.20 19.42 -1.22
CA GLU A 204 -2.74 20.52 -0.37
C GLU A 204 -1.24 20.75 -0.60
N ARG A 205 -0.84 22.01 -0.81
CA ARG A 205 0.57 22.40 -0.83
C ARG A 205 0.83 23.28 0.38
N SER A 206 1.54 22.73 1.34
CA SER A 206 2.14 23.52 2.40
C SER A 206 3.54 23.96 1.97
N GLN A 207 3.83 25.25 2.15
CA GLN A 207 5.21 25.73 2.13
C GLN A 207 5.74 25.59 3.55
N VAL A 208 6.78 24.78 3.72
CA VAL A 208 7.44 24.59 5.01
C VAL A 208 8.79 25.27 4.94
N ASP A 209 9.03 26.24 5.82
CA ASP A 209 10.28 27.02 5.82
C ASP A 209 11.51 26.16 6.08
N GLN A 210 11.37 25.11 6.89
CA GLN A 210 12.49 24.26 7.34
C GLN A 210 12.06 22.82 7.54
N PHE A 211 12.86 21.89 7.03
CA PHE A 211 12.75 20.46 7.33
C PHE A 211 13.66 20.13 8.51
N TYR A 212 13.15 19.32 9.44
CA TYR A 212 13.93 18.82 10.57
C TYR A 212 14.00 17.30 10.48
N ASN A 213 15.20 16.75 10.64
CA ASN A 213 15.38 15.33 10.84
C ASN A 213 15.46 15.05 12.34
N ARG A 214 14.57 14.19 12.84
CA ARG A 214 14.58 13.78 14.24
C ARG A 214 15.60 12.67 14.44
N GLN A 215 16.71 13.00 15.10
CA GLN A 215 17.74 12.04 15.48
C GLN A 215 17.67 11.77 16.99
N TRP A 216 18.21 10.64 17.44
CA TRP A 216 18.34 10.34 18.86
C TRP A 216 19.78 10.61 19.28
N ASP A 217 19.97 11.37 20.35
CA ASP A 217 21.30 11.57 20.93
C ASP A 217 21.78 10.36 21.74
N GLU A 218 23.03 10.39 22.19
CA GLU A 218 23.64 9.32 23.00
C GLU A 218 22.94 9.11 24.36
N THR A 219 22.11 10.06 24.80
CA THR A 219 21.32 9.97 26.03
C THR A 219 19.90 9.43 25.79
N GLY A 220 19.58 9.07 24.54
CA GLY A 220 18.24 8.62 24.15
C GLY A 220 17.21 9.73 24.16
N ARG A 221 17.59 10.98 23.90
CA ARG A 221 16.66 12.09 23.70
C ARG A 221 16.53 12.43 22.21
N PRO A 222 15.32 12.75 21.72
CA PRO A 222 15.15 13.21 20.36
C PRO A 222 15.72 14.63 20.23
N VAL A 223 16.59 14.82 19.24
CA VAL A 223 17.14 16.11 18.84
C VAL A 223 16.72 16.35 17.39
N ASP A 224 15.97 17.42 17.17
CA ASP A 224 15.58 17.85 15.83
C ASP A 224 16.76 18.61 15.21
N THR A 225 17.38 18.02 14.19
CA THR A 225 18.50 18.63 13.47
C THR A 225 17.95 19.24 12.19
N PRO A 226 18.22 20.52 11.88
CA PRO A 226 17.79 21.12 10.62
C PRO A 226 18.39 20.30 9.47
N GLN A 227 17.51 19.78 8.62
CA GLN A 227 17.93 19.12 7.40
C GLN A 227 18.42 20.24 6.48
N PRO A 228 19.70 20.22 6.05
CA PRO A 228 20.18 21.20 5.09
C PRO A 228 19.23 21.14 3.89
N GLU A 229 18.76 22.31 3.46
CA GLU A 229 17.90 22.46 2.29
C GLU A 229 18.45 21.55 1.21
N ALA A 230 17.63 20.59 0.77
CA ALA A 230 18.05 19.64 -0.25
C ALA A 230 18.58 20.49 -1.41
N GLN A 231 19.91 20.48 -1.61
CA GLN A 231 20.52 21.32 -2.62
C GLN A 231 19.78 21.01 -3.90
N ALA A 232 19.06 22.02 -4.42
CA ALA A 232 18.31 21.89 -5.64
C ALA A 232 19.27 21.28 -6.65
N VAL A 233 19.05 20.01 -7.00
CA VAL A 233 19.91 19.32 -7.94
C VAL A 233 19.86 20.19 -9.18
N PRO A 234 20.98 20.83 -9.58
CA PRO A 234 20.94 21.81 -10.65
C PRO A 234 20.33 21.10 -11.86
N ALA A 235 19.35 21.74 -12.49
CA ALA A 235 18.63 21.21 -13.65
C ALA A 235 19.54 20.94 -14.87
N ASN A 236 20.85 21.11 -14.71
CA ASN A 236 21.91 20.98 -15.71
C ASN A 236 22.60 19.60 -15.70
N PHE A 237 22.05 18.62 -14.98
CA PHE A 237 22.57 17.24 -14.97
C PHE A 237 21.75 16.32 -15.89
N TRP A 238 21.42 16.79 -17.09
CA TRP A 238 20.81 16.02 -18.18
C TRP A 238 21.36 16.54 -19.51
#